data_AF-A0A7W6GIE3-F1
#
_entry.id   AF-A0A7W6GIE3-F1
#
_cell.length_a   1.000
_cell.length_b   1.000
_cell.length_c   1.000
_cell.angle_alpha   90.00
_cell.angle_beta   90.00
_cell.angle_gamma   90.00
#
_symmetry.space_group_name_H-M   'P 1'
#
loop_
_entity.id
_entity.type
_entity.pdbx_description
1 polymer ?
#
loop_
_entity_poly.entity_id
_entity_poly.type
_entity_poly.pdbx_seq_one_letter_code
_entity_poly.pdbx_strand_id
1 'polypeptide(L)'
;MPLNIKDETTHELARQLAERTGESLTRAVRHALEEKLARLRAEKPAPRLADQLDRIALDCAALPVLDRRSPEDIIGYDEDGLPQ
;
A
#
# COMPACT_ATOMS: atom_id res chain seq x y z
N MET A 1 26.51 3.96 -6.62
CA MET A 1 26.60 2.97 -7.72
C MET A 1 26.38 3.71 -9.03
N PRO A 2 27.25 3.57 -10.06
CA PRO A 2 27.05 4.23 -11.34
C PRO A 2 25.93 3.56 -12.13
N LEU A 3 25.07 4.38 -12.77
CA LEU A 3 24.09 3.93 -13.75
C LEU A 3 24.70 4.11 -15.15
N ASN A 4 25.02 3.01 -15.83
CA ASN A 4 25.57 3.06 -17.18
C ASN A 4 24.45 2.92 -18.22
N ILE A 5 24.21 3.98 -18.99
CA ILE A 5 23.20 4.02 -20.06
C ILE A 5 23.94 4.15 -21.39
N LYS A 6 23.83 3.12 -22.24
CA LYS A 6 24.48 3.07 -23.57
C LYS A 6 23.59 3.58 -24.71
N ASP A 7 22.41 4.10 -24.37
CA ASP A 7 21.45 4.64 -25.32
C ASP A 7 21.60 6.17 -25.40
N GLU A 8 21.94 6.68 -26.59
CA GLU A 8 22.18 8.11 -26.83
C GLU A 8 20.92 8.95 -26.60
N THR A 9 19.76 8.43 -26.99
CA THR A 9 18.47 9.10 -26.80
C THR A 9 18.17 9.34 -25.33
N THR A 10 18.41 8.34 -24.48
CA THR A 10 18.21 8.45 -23.03
C THR A 10 19.18 9.45 -22.40
N HIS A 11 20.43 9.49 -22.87
CA HIS A 11 21.39 10.49 -22.40
C HIS A 11 20.94 11.91 -22.77
N GLU A 12 20.44 12.11 -23.98
CA GLU A 12 19.96 13.41 -24.44
C GLU A 12 18.71 13.87 -23.69
N LEU A 13 17.76 12.96 -23.44
CA LEU A 13 16.59 13.21 -22.59
C LEU A 13 17.00 13.61 -21.16
N ALA A 14 17.98 12.90 -20.58
CA ALA A 14 18.48 13.24 -19.25
C ALA A 14 19.12 14.64 -19.21
N ARG A 15 19.86 15.01 -20.26
CA ARG A 15 20.48 16.35 -20.39
C ARG A 15 19.42 17.44 -20.49
N GLN A 16 18.44 17.27 -21.38
CA GLN A 16 17.33 18.23 -21.52
C GLN A 16 16.53 18.37 -20.23
N LEU A 17 16.30 17.28 -19.51
CA LEU A 17 15.62 17.32 -18.22
C LEU A 17 16.43 18.15 -17.20
N ALA A 18 17.73 17.90 -17.10
CA ALA A 18 18.62 18.63 -16.20
C ALA A 18 18.68 20.14 -16.51
N GLU A 19 18.75 20.50 -17.79
CA GLU A 19 18.72 21.89 -18.24
C GLU A 19 17.40 22.58 -17.90
N ARG A 20 16.27 21.88 -18.09
CA ARG A 20 14.94 22.40 -17.79
C ARG A 20 14.69 22.57 -16.29
N THR A 21 15.21 21.67 -15.46
CA THR A 21 15.03 21.73 -14.00
C THR A 21 16.10 22.54 -13.28
N GLY A 22 17.21 22.88 -13.95
CA GLY A 22 18.37 23.54 -13.34
C GLY A 22 19.13 22.62 -12.36
N GLU A 23 18.97 21.31 -12.50
CA GLU A 23 19.59 20.31 -11.64
C GLU A 23 20.80 19.66 -12.30
N SER A 24 21.63 18.95 -11.51
CA SER A 24 22.65 18.09 -12.10
C SER A 24 21.98 16.90 -12.81
N LEU A 25 22.64 16.37 -13.84
CA LEU A 25 22.17 15.19 -14.59
C LEU A 25 21.72 14.06 -13.66
N THR A 26 22.50 13.78 -12.62
CA THR A 26 22.19 12.74 -11.62
C THR A 26 20.96 13.07 -10.79
N ARG A 27 20.76 14.34 -10.37
CA ARG A 27 19.57 14.74 -9.60
C ARG A 27 18.31 14.71 -10.46
N ALA A 28 18.39 15.25 -11.67
CA ALA A 28 17.28 15.24 -12.63
C ALA A 28 16.78 13.81 -12.90
N VAL A 29 17.70 12.87 -13.21
CA VAL A 29 17.35 11.46 -13.45
C VAL A 29 16.79 10.80 -12.19
N ARG A 30 17.38 11.05 -11.02
CA ARG A 30 16.86 10.52 -9.75
C ARG A 30 15.42 10.97 -9.52
N HIS A 31 15.15 12.27 -9.60
CA HIS A 31 13.81 12.81 -9.35
C HIS A 31 12.79 12.27 -10.37
N ALA A 32 13.13 12.20 -11.66
CA ALA A 32 12.23 11.62 -12.66
C ALA A 32 11.88 10.15 -12.36
N LEU A 33 12.85 9.35 -11.91
CA LEU A 33 12.62 7.96 -11.50
C LEU A 33 11.75 7.88 -10.25
N GLU A 34 12.04 8.70 -9.23
CA GLU A 34 11.26 8.77 -7.99
C GLU A 34 9.81 9.18 -8.27
N GLU A 35 9.59 10.20 -9.10
CA GLU A 35 8.26 10.62 -9.52
C GLU A 35 7.51 9.53 -10.27
N LYS A 36 8.16 8.85 -11.23
CA LYS A 36 7.50 7.78 -11.99
C LYS A 36 7.14 6.61 -11.08
N LEU A 37 8.02 6.25 -10.15
CA LEU A 37 7.74 5.21 -9.15
C LEU A 37 6.61 5.63 -8.20
N ALA A 38 6.56 6.90 -7.78
CA ALA A 38 5.48 7.42 -6.94
C ALA A 38 4.13 7.38 -7.68
N ARG A 39 4.09 7.82 -8.95
CA ARG A 39 2.89 7.73 -9.80
C ARG A 39 2.43 6.28 -9.96
N LEU A 40 3.34 5.36 -10.29
CA LEU A 40 3.00 3.93 -10.42
C LEU A 40 2.55 3.29 -9.10
N ARG A 41 3.04 3.76 -7.95
CA ARG A 41 2.56 3.32 -6.63
C ARG A 41 1.17 3.86 -6.34
N ALA A 42 0.87 5.09 -6.74
CA ALA A 42 -0.46 5.68 -6.60
C ALA A 42 -1.48 5.08 -7.60
N GLU A 43 -1.02 4.67 -8.78
CA GLU A 43 -1.80 3.99 -9.81
C GLU A 43 -2.06 2.51 -9.49
N LYS A 44 -1.35 1.91 -8.51
CA LYS A 44 -1.77 0.61 -8.01
C LYS A 44 -3.18 0.78 -7.46
N PRO A 45 -4.18 0.04 -7.99
CA PRO A 45 -5.52 0.10 -7.43
C PRO A 45 -5.40 -0.21 -5.94
N ALA A 46 -6.09 0.58 -5.11
CA ALA A 46 -6.24 0.24 -3.71
C ALA A 46 -6.60 -1.25 -3.61
N PRO A 47 -6.05 -1.98 -2.62
CA PRO A 47 -6.38 -3.40 -2.46
C PRO A 47 -7.89 -3.56 -2.52
N ARG A 48 -8.36 -4.55 -3.27
CA ARG A 48 -9.81 -4.69 -3.50
C ARG A 48 -10.49 -4.75 -2.14
N LEU A 49 -11.69 -4.21 -2.03
CA LEU A 49 -12.45 -4.28 -0.78
C LEU A 49 -12.52 -5.73 -0.26
N ALA A 50 -12.65 -6.71 -1.16
CA ALA A 50 -12.56 -8.13 -0.83
C ALA A 50 -11.23 -8.51 -0.13
N ASP A 51 -10.08 -8.13 -0.69
CA ASP A 51 -8.76 -8.41 -0.10
C ASP A 51 -8.61 -7.79 1.30
N GLN A 52 -9.21 -6.61 1.52
CA GLN A 52 -9.20 -5.93 2.81
C GLN A 52 -10.10 -6.65 3.82
N LEU A 53 -11.29 -7.08 3.42
CA LEU A 53 -12.22 -7.84 4.26
C LEU A 53 -11.63 -9.21 4.63
N ASP A 54 -11.00 -9.90 3.67
CA ASP A 54 -10.33 -11.18 3.92
C ASP A 54 -9.18 -11.03 4.91
N ARG A 55 -8.40 -9.94 4.81
CA ARG A 55 -7.34 -9.64 5.78
C ARG A 55 -7.91 -9.50 7.19
N ILE A 56 -8.96 -8.70 7.36
CA ILE A 56 -9.59 -8.48 8.67
C ILE A 56 -10.14 -9.80 9.22
N ALA A 57 -10.83 -10.59 8.39
CA ALA A 57 -11.38 -11.88 8.81
C ALA A 57 -10.29 -12.86 9.28
N LEU A 58 -9.18 -12.96 8.54
CA LEU A 58 -8.04 -13.80 8.91
C LEU A 58 -7.37 -13.32 10.20
N ASP A 59 -7.17 -12.01 10.34
CA ASP A 59 -6.56 -11.43 11.52
C ASP A 59 -7.44 -11.67 12.76
N CYS A 60 -8.76 -11.51 12.65
CA CYS A 60 -9.71 -11.84 13.71
C CYS A 60 -9.72 -13.34 14.05
N ALA A 61 -9.69 -14.22 13.04
CA ALA A 61 -9.71 -15.67 13.24
C ALA A 61 -8.43 -16.21 13.90
N ALA A 62 -7.31 -15.50 13.79
CA ALA A 62 -6.04 -15.86 14.41
C ALA A 62 -5.96 -15.49 15.90
N LEU A 63 -6.89 -14.68 16.42
CA LEU A 63 -6.89 -14.27 17.83
C LEU A 63 -7.24 -15.44 18.77
N PRO A 64 -6.66 -15.50 19.98
CA PRO A 64 -7.01 -16.53 20.95
C PRO A 64 -8.44 -16.32 21.47
N VAL A 65 -9.16 -17.43 21.70
CA VAL A 65 -10.47 -17.40 22.36
C VAL A 65 -10.28 -17.13 23.86
N LEU A 66 -10.60 -15.91 24.29
CA LEU A 66 -10.50 -15.50 25.70
C LEU A 66 -11.75 -15.85 26.53
N ASP A 67 -12.91 -15.91 25.88
CA ASP A 67 -14.19 -16.28 26.47
C ASP A 67 -14.87 -17.31 25.56
N ARG A 68 -15.29 -18.45 26.13
CA ARG A 68 -15.88 -19.58 25.39
C ARG A 68 -17.39 -19.69 25.60
N ARG A 69 -18.00 -18.73 26.33
CA ARG A 69 -19.44 -18.63 26.46
C ARG A 69 -20.10 -18.57 25.09
N SER A 70 -21.31 -19.13 24.99
CA SER A 70 -22.07 -19.01 23.75
C SER A 70 -22.47 -17.53 23.54
N PRO A 71 -22.86 -17.13 22.31
CA PRO A 71 -23.39 -15.79 22.08
C PRO A 71 -24.52 -15.44 23.05
N GLU A 72 -25.41 -16.39 23.35
CA GLU A 72 -26.54 -16.24 24.26
C GLU A 72 -26.05 -15.99 25.70
N ASP A 73 -25.08 -16.77 26.18
CA ASP A 73 -24.45 -16.60 27.50
C ASP A 73 -23.64 -15.30 27.62
N ILE A 74 -23.10 -14.78 26.51
CA ILE A 74 -22.39 -13.49 26.47
C ILE A 74 -23.40 -12.33 26.53
N ILE A 75 -24.50 -12.46 25.78
CA ILE A 75 -25.59 -11.49 25.72
C ILE A 75 -26.32 -11.43 27.07
N GLY A 76 -26.52 -12.57 27.73
CA GLY A 76 -27.09 -12.66 29.09
C GLY A 76 -28.59 -12.38 29.16
N TYR A 77 -29.30 -12.52 28.04
CA TYR A 77 -30.75 -12.41 27.96
C TYR A 77 -31.35 -13.76 27.58
N ASP A 78 -32.50 -14.09 28.18
CA ASP A 78 -33.30 -15.24 27.78
C ASP A 78 -34.03 -15.01 26.45
N GLU A 79 -34.76 -16.03 25.97
CA GLU A 79 -35.53 -15.98 24.72
C GLU A 79 -36.60 -14.87 24.71
N ASP A 80 -37.02 -14.38 25.88
CA ASP A 80 -37.99 -13.30 26.07
C ASP A 80 -37.31 -11.92 26.19
N GLY A 81 -35.98 -11.86 26.16
CA GLY A 81 -35.20 -10.63 26.26
C GLY A 81 -35.08 -10.09 27.68
N LEU A 82 -35.23 -10.95 28.71
CA LEU A 82 -35.05 -10.58 30.12
C LEU A 82 -33.63 -10.92 30.59
N PRO A 83 -32.99 -10.06 31.40
CA PRO A 83 -31.67 -10.36 31.97
C PRO A 83 -31.73 -11.58 32.88
N GLN A 84 -30.76 -12.49 32.73
CA GLN A 84 -30.59 -13.66 33.59
C GLN A 84 -29.45 -13.48 34.61
#